data_AF-A0A8T5HWP7-F1
#
_entry.id   AF-A0A8T5HWP7-F1
#
_cell.length_a   1.000
_cell.length_b   1.000
_cell.length_c   1.000
_cell.angle_alpha   90.00
_cell.angle_beta   90.00
_cell.angle_gamma   90.00
#
_symmetry.space_group_name_H-M   'P 1'
#
loop_
_entity.id
_entity.type
_entity.pdbx_description
1 polymer ?
#
loop_
_entity_poly.entity_id
_entity_poly.type
_entity_poly.pdbx_seq_one_letter_code
_entity_poly.pdbx_strand_id
1 'polypeptide(L)'
;MKKASANMWWIIIGAVIALVVVIILMVIFSDTTTDLEKGLSSCEGKGGVCVLASGLGCPGNTFSSSAFGCNNNAVCCIGLPKKCTDETDCGKNEKCENYGENKNYCLEK
;
A
#
# COMPACT_ATOMS: atom_id res chain seq x y z
N MET A 1 -24.85 27.02 -52.07
CA MET A 1 -24.12 25.81 -51.62
C MET A 1 -23.12 26.19 -50.52
N LYS A 2 -23.54 26.22 -49.25
CA LYS A 2 -22.68 26.49 -48.07
C LYS A 2 -23.38 25.91 -46.83
N LYS A 3 -23.36 24.58 -46.67
CA LYS A 3 -23.86 23.94 -45.43
C LYS A 3 -23.20 22.60 -45.10
N ALA A 4 -22.35 22.05 -45.99
CA ALA A 4 -21.64 20.80 -45.76
C ALA A 4 -20.25 20.96 -45.11
N SER A 5 -19.56 22.10 -45.28
CA SER A 5 -18.19 22.27 -44.75
C SER A 5 -18.13 22.58 -43.25
N ALA A 6 -19.19 23.18 -42.68
CA ALA A 6 -19.23 23.50 -41.26
C ALA A 6 -19.27 22.24 -40.38
N ASN A 7 -19.98 21.20 -40.83
CA ASN A 7 -20.09 19.95 -40.08
C ASN A 7 -18.77 19.20 -40.00
N MET A 8 -17.93 19.28 -41.04
CA MET A 8 -16.66 18.56 -41.12
C MET A 8 -15.64 19.07 -40.08
N TRP A 9 -15.64 20.38 -39.80
CA TRP A 9 -14.70 20.98 -38.84
C TRP A 9 -15.07 20.68 -37.38
N TRP A 10 -16.37 20.64 -37.06
CA TRP A 10 -16.86 20.26 -35.72
C TRP A 10 -16.60 18.79 -35.39
N ILE A 11 -16.66 17.89 -36.39
CA ILE A 11 -16.33 16.48 -36.22
C ILE A 11 -14.85 16.30 -35.86
N ILE A 12 -13.97 17.06 -36.51
CA ILE A 12 -12.52 17.03 -36.21
C ILE A 12 -12.26 17.51 -34.78
N ILE A 13 -12.91 18.61 -34.35
CA ILE A 13 -12.79 19.14 -32.99
C ILE A 13 -13.28 18.12 -31.95
N GLY A 14 -14.41 17.46 -32.22
CA GLY A 14 -14.93 16.40 -31.34
C GLY A 14 -13.96 15.23 -31.19
N ALA A 15 -13.35 14.79 -32.28
CA ALA A 15 -12.38 13.70 -32.26
C ALA A 15 -11.11 14.06 -31.47
N VAL A 16 -10.60 15.30 -31.63
CA VAL A 16 -9.43 15.77 -30.89
C VAL A 16 -9.73 15.88 -29.39
N ILE A 17 -10.88 16.42 -29.01
CA ILE A 17 -11.28 16.53 -27.59
C ILE A 17 -11.43 15.13 -26.96
N ALA A 18 -12.08 14.18 -27.64
CA ALA A 18 -12.21 12.81 -27.15
C ALA A 18 -10.83 12.16 -26.92
N LEU A 19 -9.90 12.37 -27.84
CA LEU A 19 -8.53 11.85 -27.72
C LEU A 19 -7.79 12.46 -26.53
N VAL A 20 -7.91 13.77 -26.32
CA VAL A 20 -7.30 14.46 -25.16
C VAL A 20 -7.89 13.97 -23.84
N VAL A 21 -9.21 13.79 -23.77
CA VAL A 21 -9.87 13.27 -22.55
C VAL A 21 -9.36 11.88 -22.20
N VAL A 22 -9.18 10.98 -23.18
CA VAL A 22 -8.61 9.64 -22.93
C VAL A 22 -7.19 9.71 -22.38
N ILE A 23 -6.34 10.59 -22.93
CA ILE A 23 -4.97 10.80 -22.44
C ILE A 23 -5.01 11.27 -20.97
N ILE A 24 -5.86 12.24 -20.65
CA ILE A 24 -5.97 12.78 -19.28
C ILE A 24 -6.47 11.70 -18.31
N LEU A 25 -7.46 10.91 -18.70
CA LEU A 25 -7.94 9.78 -17.89
C LEU A 25 -6.82 8.75 -17.68
N MET A 26 -6.08 8.40 -18.73
CA MET A 26 -4.93 7.49 -18.60
C MET A 26 -3.88 8.02 -17.63
N VAL A 27 -3.53 9.31 -17.68
CA VAL A 27 -2.56 9.91 -16.75
C VAL A 27 -3.06 9.83 -15.30
N ILE A 28 -4.29 10.24 -15.03
CA ILE A 28 -4.87 10.18 -13.67
C ILE A 28 -4.96 8.73 -13.16
N PHE A 29 -5.37 7.80 -14.02
CA PHE A 29 -5.42 6.39 -13.66
C PHE A 29 -4.03 5.80 -13.50
N SER A 30 -3.03 6.18 -14.29
CA SER A 30 -1.65 5.69 -14.14
C SER A 30 -0.97 6.19 -12.87
N ASP A 31 -1.19 7.44 -12.49
CA ASP A 31 -0.67 7.99 -11.23
C ASP A 31 -1.31 7.27 -10.02
N THR A 32 -2.64 7.08 -10.06
CA THR A 32 -3.34 6.36 -8.97
C THR A 32 -3.09 4.86 -8.98
N THR A 33 -2.98 4.17 -10.12
CA THR A 33 -2.67 2.74 -10.16
C THR A 33 -1.25 2.47 -9.70
N THR A 34 -0.28 3.35 -9.97
CA THR A 34 1.09 3.17 -9.46
C THR A 34 1.13 3.23 -7.92
N ASP A 35 0.35 4.11 -7.31
CA ASP A 35 0.20 4.19 -5.85
C ASP A 35 -0.69 3.07 -5.27
N LEU A 36 -1.73 2.62 -6.00
CA LEU A 36 -2.54 1.47 -5.61
C LEU A 36 -1.77 0.14 -5.74
N GLU A 37 -0.96 -0.05 -6.76
CA GLU A 37 -0.12 -1.24 -6.94
C GLU A 37 0.94 -1.30 -5.84
N LYS A 38 1.51 -0.15 -5.46
CA LYS A 38 2.35 -0.02 -4.27
C LYS A 38 1.57 -0.27 -2.97
N GLY A 39 0.35 0.24 -2.85
CA GLY A 39 -0.50 0.03 -1.67
C GLY A 39 -0.99 -1.42 -1.51
N LEU A 40 -1.33 -2.10 -2.60
CA LEU A 40 -1.78 -3.51 -2.59
C LEU A 40 -0.63 -4.49 -2.38
N SER A 41 0.57 -4.15 -2.86
CA SER A 41 1.77 -4.98 -2.70
C SER A 41 2.51 -4.70 -1.39
N SER A 42 2.25 -3.55 -0.76
CA SER A 42 2.85 -3.18 0.52
C SER A 42 2.14 -3.87 1.66
N CYS A 43 2.93 -4.49 2.53
CA CYS A 43 2.46 -5.16 3.75
C CYS A 43 1.51 -4.28 4.59
N GLU A 44 1.84 -2.98 4.69
CA GLU A 44 1.09 -2.01 5.49
C GLU A 44 -0.30 -1.73 4.91
N GLY A 45 -0.46 -1.75 3.59
CA GLY A 45 -1.76 -1.55 2.94
C GLY A 45 -2.73 -2.72 3.10
N LYS A 46 -2.23 -3.90 3.46
CA LYS A 46 -3.02 -5.10 3.76
C LYS A 46 -3.37 -5.24 5.25
N GLY A 47 -3.01 -4.25 6.06
CA GLY A 47 -3.15 -4.32 7.52
C GLY A 47 -2.10 -5.22 8.17
N GLY A 48 -0.93 -5.35 7.54
CA GLY A 48 0.25 -5.97 8.15
C GLY A 48 1.26 -4.93 8.63
N VAL A 49 2.32 -5.40 9.28
CA VAL A 49 3.46 -4.58 9.69
C VAL A 49 4.75 -5.17 9.13
N CYS A 50 5.63 -4.29 8.65
CA CYS A 50 6.99 -4.65 8.29
C CYS A 50 7.88 -4.63 9.54
N VAL A 51 8.39 -5.80 9.90
CA VAL A 51 9.35 -6.00 10.99
C VAL A 51 10.68 -6.47 10.43
N LEU A 52 11.80 -6.05 11.02
CA LEU A 52 13.09 -6.63 10.63
C LEU A 52 13.06 -8.15 10.88
N ALA A 53 13.76 -8.91 10.04
CA ALA A 53 14.00 -10.34 10.22
C ALA A 53 14.95 -10.60 11.42
N SER A 54 14.63 -10.03 12.58
CA SER A 54 15.21 -10.44 13.86
C SER A 54 14.55 -11.78 14.18
N GLY A 55 15.32 -12.82 14.49
CA GLY A 55 14.85 -14.22 14.64
C GLY A 55 13.73 -14.49 15.69
N LEU A 56 13.06 -13.45 16.19
CA LEU A 56 11.88 -13.45 17.05
C LEU A 56 10.57 -13.80 16.32
N GLY A 57 10.56 -13.89 14.99
CA GLY A 57 9.35 -14.20 14.22
C GLY A 57 8.43 -13.00 14.05
N CYS A 58 7.11 -13.21 13.89
CA CYS A 58 6.13 -12.12 13.77
C CYS A 58 5.54 -11.76 15.14
N PRO A 59 5.27 -10.47 15.43
CA PRO A 59 4.78 -10.02 16.73
C PRO A 59 3.34 -10.48 17.03
N GLY A 60 3.10 -11.04 18.21
CA GLY A 60 1.77 -11.49 18.66
C GLY A 60 1.10 -12.48 17.71
N ASN A 61 -0.24 -12.39 17.56
CA ASN A 61 -1.03 -13.24 16.65
C ASN A 61 -0.94 -12.78 15.18
N THR A 62 0.25 -12.40 14.71
CA THR A 62 0.47 -12.05 13.30
C THR A 62 1.23 -13.14 12.57
N PHE A 63 0.94 -13.28 11.28
CA PHE A 63 1.51 -14.34 10.45
C PHE A 63 2.48 -13.77 9.44
N SER A 64 3.63 -14.44 9.29
CA SER A 64 4.60 -14.09 8.26
C SER A 64 4.03 -14.39 6.89
N SER A 65 4.04 -13.39 6.00
CA SER A 65 3.61 -13.52 4.62
C SER A 65 4.70 -13.03 3.69
N SER A 66 5.16 -13.89 2.79
CA SER A 66 6.09 -13.52 1.72
C SER A 66 5.38 -12.98 0.47
N ALA A 67 4.04 -12.96 0.48
CA ALA A 67 3.23 -12.47 -0.64
C ALA A 67 3.28 -10.93 -0.77
N PHE A 68 3.67 -10.23 0.30
CA PHE A 68 3.70 -8.77 0.35
C PHE A 68 5.12 -8.29 0.63
N GLY A 69 5.55 -7.25 -0.10
CA GLY A 69 6.88 -6.70 0.00
C GLY A 69 7.00 -5.69 1.14
N CYS A 70 8.10 -5.78 1.87
CA CYS A 70 8.58 -4.72 2.75
C CYS A 70 9.86 -4.14 2.19
N ASN A 71 10.03 -2.82 2.28
CA ASN A 71 11.31 -2.19 1.97
C ASN A 71 12.35 -2.58 3.06
N ASN A 72 13.58 -2.86 2.66
CA ASN A 72 14.74 -3.11 3.55
C ASN A 72 14.77 -4.45 4.31
N ASN A 73 14.68 -5.59 3.60
CA ASN A 73 14.96 -6.92 4.18
C ASN A 73 14.10 -7.25 5.43
N ALA A 74 12.91 -6.64 5.49
CA ALA A 74 11.92 -6.83 6.54
C ALA A 74 10.93 -7.92 6.13
N VAL A 75 10.42 -8.65 7.12
CA VAL A 75 9.37 -9.65 6.97
C VAL A 75 8.02 -8.93 7.10
N CYS A 76 7.10 -9.23 6.19
CA CYS A 76 5.73 -8.77 6.33
C CYS A 76 4.95 -9.67 7.29
N CYS A 77 4.44 -9.10 8.39
CA CYS A 77 3.61 -9.79 9.35
C CYS A 77 2.17 -9.29 9.23
N ILE A 78 1.26 -10.14 8.75
CA ILE A 78 -0.15 -9.81 8.57
C ILE A 78 -0.91 -10.01 9.87
N GLY A 79 -1.66 -8.99 10.28
CA GLY A 79 -2.55 -9.01 11.44
C GLY A 79 -2.43 -7.72 12.26
N LEU A 80 -3.08 -7.69 13.43
CA LEU A 80 -3.11 -6.54 14.33
C LEU A 80 -2.16 -6.77 15.51
N PRO A 81 -0.85 -6.48 15.38
CA PRO A 81 0.07 -6.62 16.50
C PRO A 81 -0.19 -5.51 17.51
N LYS A 82 -0.06 -5.83 18.80
CA LYS A 82 -0.19 -4.85 19.86
C LYS A 82 1.13 -4.08 19.99
N LYS A 83 1.10 -2.77 19.78
CA LYS A 83 2.27 -1.90 20.01
C LYS A 83 2.48 -1.72 21.50
N CYS A 84 3.73 -1.56 21.91
CA CYS A 84 4.08 -1.30 23.31
C CYS A 84 5.17 -0.24 23.38
N THR A 85 5.15 0.55 24.45
CA THR A 85 6.29 1.43 24.79
C THR A 85 7.08 0.83 25.95
N ASP A 86 6.37 0.12 26.85
CA ASP A 86 6.87 -0.51 28.06
C ASP A 86 6.21 -1.89 28.26
N GLU A 87 6.78 -2.73 29.13
CA GLU A 87 6.25 -4.07 29.44
C GLU A 87 4.84 -4.05 30.04
N THR A 88 4.44 -2.93 30.66
CA THR A 88 3.11 -2.73 31.25
C THR A 88 1.99 -2.54 30.23
N ASP A 89 2.33 -2.18 28.99
CA ASP A 89 1.38 -2.08 27.88
C ASP A 89 0.96 -3.47 27.36
N CYS A 90 1.83 -4.46 27.60
CA CYS A 90 1.63 -5.85 27.27
C CYS A 90 0.87 -6.58 28.39
N GLY A 91 0.10 -7.61 28.04
CA GLY A 91 -0.63 -8.43 29.00
C GLY A 91 0.29 -9.27 29.88
N LYS A 92 -0.28 -9.94 30.89
CA LYS A 92 0.48 -10.66 31.94
C LYS A 92 1.47 -11.73 31.43
N ASN A 93 1.32 -12.22 30.20
CA ASN A 93 2.19 -13.24 29.58
C ASN A 93 2.88 -12.73 28.31
N GLU A 94 2.90 -11.42 28.10
CA GLU A 94 3.49 -10.80 26.92
C GLU A 94 4.71 -9.97 27.34
N LYS A 95 5.71 -9.85 26.47
CA LYS A 95 6.87 -8.98 26.63
C LYS A 95 6.94 -7.97 25.49
N CYS A 96 7.42 -6.77 25.80
CA CYS A 96 7.62 -5.74 24.78
C CYS A 96 8.97 -5.95 24.10
N GLU A 97 8.96 -6.39 22.83
CA GLU A 97 10.18 -6.66 22.05
C GLU A 97 10.36 -5.64 20.94
N ASN A 98 11.62 -5.31 20.64
CA ASN A 98 11.98 -4.42 19.55
C ASN A 98 12.14 -5.18 18.23
N TYR A 99 11.41 -4.73 17.21
CA TYR A 99 11.38 -5.31 15.86
C TYR A 99 12.08 -4.44 14.81
N GLY A 100 12.99 -3.58 15.25
CA GLY A 100 13.73 -2.64 14.40
C GLY A 100 13.02 -1.30 14.19
N GLU A 101 13.78 -0.27 13.81
CA GLU A 101 13.30 1.10 13.52
C GLU A 101 12.36 1.70 14.60
N ASN A 102 12.63 1.48 15.88
CA ASN A 102 11.78 1.91 17.01
C ASN A 102 10.35 1.35 16.98
N LYS A 103 10.13 0.22 16.29
CA LYS A 103 8.86 -0.51 16.31
C LYS A 103 8.90 -1.56 17.41
N ASN A 104 8.16 -1.30 18.48
CA ASN A 104 8.06 -2.17 19.64
C ASN A 104 6.67 -2.83 19.67
N TYR A 105 6.63 -4.14 19.83
CA TYR A 105 5.40 -4.91 19.86
C TYR A 105 5.39 -5.94 20.99
N CYS A 106 4.19 -6.23 21.49
CA CYS A 106 3.99 -7.31 22.45
C CYS A 106 4.14 -8.66 21.77
N LEU A 107 5.00 -9.51 22.34
CA LEU A 107 5.18 -10.90 21.98
C LEU A 107 4.75 -11.76 23.17
N GLU A 108 3.92 -12.78 22.94
CA GLU A 108 3.68 -13.82 23.96
C GLU A 108 5.00 -14.52 24.32
N LYS A 109 5.19 -14.75 25.63
CA LYS A 109 6.35 -15.45 26.17
C LYS A 109 6.38 -16.93 25.83
#